data_AF-A0A2R7SVV5-F1
#
_entry.id   AF-A0A2R7SVV5-F1
#
_cell.length_a   1.000
_cell.length_b   1.000
_cell.length_c   1.000
_cell.angle_alpha   90.00
_cell.angle_beta   90.00
_cell.angle_gamma   90.00
#
_symmetry.space_group_name_H-M   'P 1'
#
loop_
_entity.id
_entity.type
_entity.pdbx_description
1 polymer ?
#
loop_
_entity_poly.entity_id
_entity_poly.type
_entity_poly.pdbx_seq_one_letter_code
_entity_poly.pdbx_strand_id
1 'polypeptide(L)'
;HGEVTNKLAFVYAEKGSWAQAAGELERLAAVQPDAKQARAALWQSIQLREKAAGKTPEAMTPAGRAALAQAYERYLKQYPQPLESALEARYRLALLARADGGAVREQAFMREVYQADQVGGAARTPRTQFLGAMAALTLAQPTVEAYRKIQLVEPLAKQLKAKKAKMEEALKAYALAADYGVADVVTAASFHTAALYQDFGKALLNSQRPKKLSKLELEQYNVLLEEQAYPFEEKATELHELNARRTTQGIYDEWVKKSFAALRELRPVRYGKVERSEGGVDAIR
;
A
#
# COMPACT_ATOMS: atom_id res chain seq x y z
N HIS A 1 36.15 -20.77 -17.15
CA HIS A 1 35.19 -19.74 -17.63
C HIS A 1 34.46 -19.01 -16.49
N GLY A 2 33.83 -19.69 -15.52
CA GLY A 2 33.09 -19.02 -14.43
C GLY A 2 33.89 -18.05 -13.53
N GLU A 3 35.18 -18.31 -13.30
CA GLU A 3 36.04 -17.42 -12.50
C GLU A 3 36.28 -16.06 -13.16
N VAL A 4 36.41 -16.03 -14.50
CA VAL A 4 36.56 -14.80 -15.28
C VAL A 4 35.28 -13.98 -15.23
N THR A 5 34.12 -14.63 -15.37
CA THR A 5 32.80 -14.01 -15.28
C THR A 5 32.55 -13.39 -13.91
N ASN A 6 32.94 -14.06 -12.82
CA ASN A 6 32.81 -13.50 -11.47
C ASN A 6 33.68 -12.25 -11.26
N LYS A 7 34.95 -12.31 -11.70
CA LYS A 7 35.86 -11.15 -11.65
C LYS A 7 35.35 -9.98 -12.49
N LEU A 8 34.80 -10.24 -13.68
CA LEU A 8 34.19 -9.22 -14.52
C LEU A 8 32.94 -8.59 -13.88
N ALA A 9 32.06 -9.40 -13.30
CA ALA A 9 30.89 -8.92 -12.57
C ALA A 9 31.29 -7.95 -11.44
N PHE A 10 32.32 -8.32 -10.68
CA PHE A 10 32.88 -7.48 -9.62
C PHE A 10 33.44 -6.16 -10.18
N VAL A 11 34.29 -6.22 -11.21
CA VAL A 11 34.88 -5.00 -11.81
C VAL A 11 33.81 -4.07 -12.37
N TYR A 12 32.77 -4.59 -13.02
CA TYR A 12 31.68 -3.76 -13.51
C TYR A 12 30.86 -3.15 -12.37
N ALA A 13 30.62 -3.88 -11.29
CA ALA A 13 29.90 -3.36 -10.13
C ALA A 13 30.68 -2.21 -9.46
N GLU A 14 31.99 -2.36 -9.26
CA GLU A 14 32.85 -1.31 -8.68
C GLU A 14 32.86 -0.03 -9.53
N LYS A 15 32.75 -0.17 -10.85
CA LYS A 15 32.70 0.96 -11.80
C LYS A 15 31.31 1.58 -11.97
N GLY A 16 30.30 1.06 -11.28
CA GLY A 16 28.92 1.50 -11.45
C GLY A 16 28.25 1.03 -12.75
N SER A 17 28.87 0.12 -13.49
CA SER A 17 28.36 -0.49 -14.71
C SER A 17 27.34 -1.60 -14.41
N TRP A 18 26.24 -1.26 -13.74
CA TRP A 18 25.27 -2.21 -13.18
C TRP A 18 24.68 -3.18 -14.22
N ALA A 19 24.34 -2.69 -15.41
CA ALA A 19 23.78 -3.53 -16.48
C ALA A 19 24.79 -4.57 -17.01
N GLN A 20 26.07 -4.19 -17.11
CA GLN A 20 27.13 -5.10 -17.56
C GLN A 20 27.42 -6.15 -16.49
N ALA A 21 27.51 -5.73 -15.23
CA ALA A 21 27.67 -6.63 -14.09
C ALA A 21 26.52 -7.65 -14.00
N ALA A 22 25.28 -7.22 -14.23
CA ALA A 22 24.12 -8.11 -14.28
C ALA A 22 24.25 -9.19 -15.37
N GLY A 23 24.70 -8.80 -16.57
CA GLY A 23 24.89 -9.74 -17.69
C GLY A 23 26.01 -10.77 -17.44
N GLU A 24 27.05 -10.40 -16.69
CA GLU A 24 28.06 -11.38 -16.24
C GLU A 24 27.45 -12.35 -15.22
N LEU A 25 26.68 -11.87 -14.24
CA LEU A 25 26.06 -12.74 -13.24
C LEU A 25 25.02 -13.72 -13.83
N GLU A 26 24.30 -13.32 -14.88
CA GLU A 26 23.43 -14.23 -15.64
C GLU A 26 24.23 -15.34 -16.33
N ARG A 27 25.36 -15.00 -16.96
CA ARG A 27 26.26 -15.99 -17.56
C ARG A 27 26.84 -16.93 -16.51
N LEU A 28 27.21 -16.40 -15.34
CA LEU A 28 27.68 -17.21 -14.21
C LEU A 28 26.59 -18.17 -13.74
N ALA A 29 25.37 -17.68 -13.56
CA ALA A 29 24.23 -18.50 -13.14
C ALA A 29 23.94 -19.65 -14.12
N ALA A 30 24.08 -19.41 -15.44
CA ALA A 30 23.79 -20.41 -16.47
C ALA A 30 24.80 -21.57 -16.51
N VAL A 31 26.04 -21.35 -16.07
CA VAL A 31 27.12 -22.37 -16.09
C VAL A 31 27.44 -22.91 -14.70
N GLN A 32 26.74 -22.45 -13.67
CA GLN A 32 26.98 -22.82 -12.27
C GLN A 32 26.28 -24.16 -11.95
N PRO A 33 27.02 -25.26 -11.68
CA PRO A 33 26.42 -26.56 -11.35
C PRO A 33 25.67 -26.57 -10.01
N ASP A 34 26.08 -25.76 -9.03
CA ASP A 34 25.38 -25.69 -7.74
C ASP A 34 24.13 -24.81 -7.86
N ALA A 35 22.95 -25.43 -7.69
CA ALA A 35 21.67 -24.75 -7.87
C ALA A 35 21.46 -23.58 -6.89
N LYS A 36 22.04 -23.62 -5.68
CA LYS A 36 21.93 -22.51 -4.71
C LYS A 36 22.77 -21.32 -5.16
N GLN A 37 23.99 -21.56 -5.63
CA GLN A 37 24.87 -20.54 -6.18
C GLN A 37 24.32 -19.97 -7.49
N ALA A 38 23.74 -20.81 -8.36
CA ALA A 38 23.11 -20.37 -9.60
C ALA A 38 21.91 -19.44 -9.31
N ARG A 39 21.05 -19.82 -8.36
CA ARG A 39 19.94 -18.98 -7.90
C ARG A 39 20.43 -17.65 -7.31
N ALA A 40 21.47 -17.68 -6.47
CA ALA A 40 22.02 -16.48 -5.85
C ALA A 40 22.60 -15.52 -6.90
N ALA A 41 23.34 -16.03 -7.87
CA ALA A 41 23.88 -15.24 -8.98
C ALA A 41 22.76 -14.64 -9.84
N LEU A 42 21.70 -15.39 -10.14
CA LEU A 42 20.55 -14.86 -10.89
C LEU A 42 19.81 -13.78 -10.11
N TRP A 43 19.60 -13.96 -8.80
CA TRP A 43 18.99 -12.95 -7.94
C TRP A 43 19.80 -11.66 -7.91
N GLN A 44 21.10 -11.77 -7.71
CA GLN A 44 22.02 -10.63 -7.70
C GLN A 44 22.04 -9.92 -9.06
N SER A 45 21.98 -10.67 -10.17
CA SER A 45 21.83 -10.08 -11.50
C SER A 45 20.59 -9.19 -11.60
N ILE A 46 19.43 -9.69 -11.13
CA ILE A 46 18.17 -8.93 -11.14
C ILE A 46 18.28 -7.66 -10.29
N GLN A 47 18.90 -7.72 -9.11
CA GLN A 47 19.13 -6.54 -8.27
C GLN A 47 20.01 -5.49 -8.97
N LEU A 48 21.03 -5.93 -9.72
CA LEU A 48 21.86 -5.02 -10.50
C LEU A 48 21.10 -4.42 -11.70
N ARG A 49 20.19 -5.17 -12.33
CA ARG A 49 19.29 -4.62 -13.37
C ARG A 49 18.35 -3.57 -12.80
N GLU A 50 17.78 -3.82 -11.62
CA GLU A 50 16.95 -2.85 -10.91
C GLU A 50 17.74 -1.56 -10.63
N LYS A 51 18.95 -1.71 -10.07
CA LYS A 51 19.87 -0.58 -9.82
C LYS A 51 20.25 0.19 -11.09
N ALA A 52 20.43 -0.51 -12.21
CA ALA A 52 20.73 0.10 -13.50
C ALA A 52 19.55 0.93 -14.05
N ALA A 53 18.32 0.49 -13.77
CA ALA A 53 17.12 1.02 -14.41
C ALA A 53 16.51 2.22 -13.68
N GLY A 54 16.77 2.39 -12.37
CA GLY A 54 16.30 3.55 -11.62
C GLY A 54 15.99 3.24 -10.15
N LYS A 55 15.67 4.28 -9.37
CA LYS A 55 15.38 4.15 -7.93
C LYS A 55 13.99 3.58 -7.65
N THR A 56 13.03 3.80 -8.56
CA THR A 56 11.64 3.34 -8.41
C THR A 56 11.09 2.84 -9.77
N PRO A 57 10.14 1.88 -9.78
CA PRO A 57 9.47 1.44 -11.00
C PRO A 57 8.89 2.58 -11.84
N GLU A 58 8.34 3.60 -11.19
CA GLU A 58 7.72 4.76 -11.84
C GLU A 58 8.75 5.62 -12.58
N ALA A 59 10.02 5.63 -12.15
CA ALA A 59 11.11 6.36 -12.80
C ALA A 59 11.76 5.60 -13.97
N MET A 60 11.45 4.30 -14.13
CA MET A 60 12.01 3.47 -15.20
C MET A 60 11.31 3.76 -16.55
N THR A 61 11.99 3.47 -17.67
CA THR A 61 11.32 3.44 -18.98
C THR A 61 10.39 2.21 -19.08
N PRO A 62 9.33 2.25 -19.91
CA PRO A 62 8.47 1.08 -20.13
C PRO A 62 9.24 -0.18 -20.56
N ALA A 63 10.23 0.00 -21.45
CA ALA A 63 11.10 -1.11 -21.88
C ALA A 63 11.95 -1.68 -20.73
N GLY A 64 12.47 -0.81 -19.84
CA GLY A 64 13.22 -1.22 -18.66
C GLY A 64 12.36 -2.01 -17.67
N ARG A 65 11.12 -1.56 -17.43
CA ARG A 65 10.16 -2.30 -16.60
C ARG A 65 9.82 -3.66 -17.19
N ALA A 66 9.55 -3.73 -18.49
CA ALA A 66 9.25 -4.99 -19.17
C ALA A 66 10.43 -5.98 -19.08
N ALA A 67 11.66 -5.52 -19.30
CA ALA A 67 12.85 -6.36 -19.18
C ALA A 67 13.06 -6.87 -17.74
N LEU A 68 12.84 -6.02 -16.73
CA LEU A 68 12.95 -6.40 -15.33
C LEU A 68 11.84 -7.38 -14.92
N ALA A 69 10.61 -7.16 -15.36
CA ALA A 69 9.50 -8.07 -15.12
C ALA A 69 9.79 -9.46 -15.69
N GLN A 70 10.27 -9.54 -16.94
CA GLN A 70 10.67 -10.81 -17.55
C GLN A 70 11.79 -11.52 -16.75
N ALA A 71 12.72 -10.76 -16.17
CA ALA A 71 13.78 -11.35 -15.35
C ALA A 71 13.23 -11.96 -14.05
N TYR A 72 12.32 -11.27 -13.36
CA TYR A 72 11.62 -11.80 -12.18
C TYR A 72 10.73 -13.00 -12.50
N GLU A 73 10.01 -12.99 -13.63
CA GLU A 73 9.20 -14.12 -14.09
C GLU A 73 10.05 -15.36 -14.38
N ARG A 74 11.19 -15.19 -15.08
CA ARG A 74 12.14 -16.27 -15.32
C ARG A 74 12.69 -16.83 -14.01
N TYR A 75 13.06 -15.95 -13.08
CA TYR A 75 13.52 -16.35 -11.75
C TYR A 75 12.48 -17.20 -11.02
N LEU A 76 11.21 -16.76 -10.96
CA LEU A 76 10.13 -17.49 -10.30
C LEU A 76 9.84 -18.85 -10.95
N LYS A 77 9.92 -18.93 -12.28
CA LYS A 77 9.76 -20.19 -13.01
C LYS A 77 10.84 -21.20 -12.65
N GLN A 78 12.09 -20.74 -12.48
CA GLN A 78 13.22 -21.61 -12.18
C GLN A 78 13.38 -21.90 -10.68
N TYR A 79 13.03 -20.94 -9.83
CA TYR A 79 13.28 -20.94 -8.39
C TYR A 79 12.03 -20.47 -7.62
N PRO A 80 10.98 -21.30 -7.52
CA PRO A 80 9.79 -20.98 -6.72
C PRO A 80 10.05 -21.02 -5.21
N GLN A 81 11.24 -21.44 -4.77
CA GLN A 81 11.70 -21.52 -3.38
C GLN A 81 13.12 -20.95 -3.25
N PRO A 82 13.47 -20.35 -2.10
CA PRO A 82 12.72 -20.30 -0.84
C PRO A 82 11.57 -19.27 -0.86
N LEU A 83 10.61 -19.42 0.07
CA LEU A 83 9.42 -18.57 0.19
C LEU A 83 9.76 -17.08 0.11
N GLU A 84 10.73 -16.60 0.89
CA GLU A 84 11.06 -15.18 0.96
C GLU A 84 11.47 -14.58 -0.38
N SER A 85 12.41 -15.19 -1.11
CA SER A 85 12.84 -14.69 -2.42
C SER A 85 11.73 -14.77 -3.46
N ALA A 86 10.88 -15.81 -3.38
CA ALA A 86 9.75 -15.96 -4.27
C ALA A 86 8.62 -14.93 -3.99
N LEU A 87 8.43 -14.54 -2.73
CA LEU A 87 7.51 -13.46 -2.36
C LEU A 87 8.06 -12.09 -2.76
N GLU A 88 9.35 -11.84 -2.56
CA GLU A 88 10.00 -10.60 -2.98
C GLU A 88 9.86 -10.43 -4.50
N ALA A 89 10.12 -11.47 -5.29
CA ALA A 89 9.96 -11.41 -6.75
C ALA A 89 8.51 -11.08 -7.18
N ARG A 90 7.50 -11.71 -6.55
CA ARG A 90 6.08 -11.43 -6.85
C ARG A 90 5.68 -10.01 -6.45
N TYR A 91 6.15 -9.54 -5.29
CA TYR A 91 5.91 -8.18 -4.85
C TYR A 91 6.52 -7.16 -5.82
N ARG A 92 7.76 -7.41 -6.30
CA ARG A 92 8.40 -6.56 -7.31
C ARG A 92 7.65 -6.55 -8.63
N LEU A 93 7.13 -7.71 -9.07
CA LEU A 93 6.26 -7.80 -10.23
C LEU A 93 4.95 -7.02 -10.05
N ALA A 94 4.38 -7.01 -8.84
CA ALA A 94 3.21 -6.20 -8.54
C ALA A 94 3.50 -4.69 -8.66
N LEU A 95 4.63 -4.22 -8.12
CA LEU A 95 5.04 -2.82 -8.22
C LEU A 95 5.33 -2.39 -9.67
N LEU A 96 5.95 -3.26 -10.47
CA LEU A 96 6.16 -3.02 -11.90
C LEU A 96 4.82 -2.93 -12.65
N ALA A 97 3.90 -3.86 -12.38
CA ALA A 97 2.56 -3.83 -12.96
C ALA A 97 1.80 -2.56 -12.60
N ARG A 98 1.91 -2.09 -11.34
CA ARG A 98 1.32 -0.81 -10.90
C ARG A 98 1.89 0.37 -11.68
N ALA A 99 3.20 0.44 -11.85
CA ALA A 99 3.86 1.50 -12.61
C ALA A 99 3.48 1.52 -14.11
N ASP A 100 3.04 0.38 -14.66
CA ASP A 100 2.47 0.28 -16.00
C ASP A 100 0.95 0.55 -16.06
N GLY A 101 0.32 0.93 -14.95
CA GLY A 101 -1.13 1.12 -14.86
C GLY A 101 -1.95 -0.19 -14.88
N GLY A 102 -1.28 -1.33 -14.72
CA GLY A 102 -1.86 -2.67 -14.79
C GLY A 102 -2.50 -3.13 -13.47
N ALA A 103 -3.56 -2.47 -13.02
CA ALA A 103 -4.21 -2.75 -11.74
C ALA A 103 -4.64 -4.23 -11.57
N VAL A 104 -5.16 -4.87 -12.63
CA VAL A 104 -5.54 -6.30 -12.59
C VAL A 104 -4.33 -7.19 -12.30
N ARG A 105 -3.19 -6.88 -12.92
CA ARG A 105 -1.96 -7.66 -12.80
C ARG A 105 -1.26 -7.41 -11.46
N GLU A 106 -1.26 -6.17 -10.97
CA GLU A 106 -0.84 -5.84 -9.60
C GLU A 106 -1.63 -6.66 -8.58
N GLN A 107 -2.97 -6.63 -8.66
CA GLN A 107 -3.85 -7.35 -7.74
C GLN A 107 -3.65 -8.86 -7.80
N ALA A 108 -3.37 -9.42 -8.98
CA ALA A 108 -3.05 -10.84 -9.11
C ALA A 108 -1.79 -11.21 -8.34
N PHE A 109 -0.69 -10.48 -8.53
CA PHE A 109 0.56 -10.75 -7.81
C PHE A 109 0.45 -10.47 -6.30
N MET A 110 -0.24 -9.41 -5.88
CA MET A 110 -0.49 -9.16 -4.45
C MET A 110 -1.30 -10.29 -3.82
N ARG A 111 -2.28 -10.86 -4.55
CA ARG A 111 -3.02 -12.04 -4.07
C ARG A 111 -2.11 -13.24 -3.90
N GLU A 112 -1.21 -13.50 -4.84
CA GLU A 112 -0.21 -14.56 -4.71
C GLU A 112 0.72 -14.33 -3.52
N VAL A 113 1.18 -13.08 -3.31
CA VAL A 113 2.03 -12.73 -2.14
C VAL A 113 1.30 -13.02 -0.84
N TYR A 114 0.09 -12.51 -0.70
CA TYR A 114 -0.73 -12.70 0.49
C TYR A 114 -0.98 -14.19 0.77
N GLN A 115 -1.42 -14.94 -0.24
CA GLN A 115 -1.73 -16.37 -0.08
C GLN A 115 -0.49 -17.18 0.28
N ALA A 116 0.65 -16.93 -0.37
CA ALA A 116 1.88 -17.67 -0.11
C ALA A 116 2.47 -17.35 1.28
N ASP A 117 2.36 -16.12 1.80
CA ASP A 117 2.71 -15.84 3.19
C ASP A 117 1.76 -16.55 4.18
N GLN A 118 0.44 -16.51 3.94
CA GLN A 118 -0.56 -17.14 4.83
C GLN A 118 -0.34 -18.65 4.99
N VAL A 119 0.00 -19.36 3.91
CA VAL A 119 0.27 -20.82 3.96
C VAL A 119 1.75 -21.15 4.18
N GLY A 120 2.60 -20.15 4.38
CA GLY A 120 4.06 -20.31 4.45
C GLY A 120 4.58 -21.08 5.67
N GLY A 121 3.76 -21.24 6.71
CA GLY A 121 4.10 -22.01 7.92
C GLY A 121 5.45 -21.61 8.52
N ALA A 122 6.32 -22.59 8.75
CA ALA A 122 7.66 -22.38 9.31
C ALA A 122 8.64 -21.66 8.37
N ALA A 123 8.32 -21.52 7.07
CA ALA A 123 9.16 -20.78 6.12
C ALA A 123 8.89 -19.26 6.16
N ARG A 124 7.88 -18.81 6.91
CA ARG A 124 7.61 -17.38 7.09
C ARG A 124 8.75 -16.72 7.85
N THR A 125 9.06 -15.50 7.46
CA THR A 125 10.06 -14.64 8.09
C THR A 125 9.45 -13.26 8.37
N PRO A 126 10.09 -12.39 9.16
CA PRO A 126 9.64 -11.01 9.29
C PRO A 126 9.49 -10.31 7.93
N ARG A 127 10.32 -10.64 6.94
CA ARG A 127 10.21 -10.08 5.59
C ARG A 127 8.99 -10.61 4.85
N THR A 128 8.69 -11.91 4.92
CA THR A 128 7.48 -12.45 4.27
C THR A 128 6.21 -11.86 4.88
N GLN A 129 6.19 -11.70 6.21
CA GLN A 129 5.09 -11.09 6.94
C GLN A 129 4.89 -9.62 6.53
N PHE A 130 5.99 -8.86 6.40
CA PHE A 130 5.94 -7.50 5.87
C PHE A 130 5.32 -7.45 4.46
N LEU A 131 5.76 -8.33 3.55
CA LEU A 131 5.23 -8.38 2.19
C LEU A 131 3.75 -8.81 2.17
N GLY A 132 3.37 -9.76 3.02
CA GLY A 132 1.97 -10.19 3.21
C GLY A 132 1.08 -9.06 3.72
N ALA A 133 1.56 -8.25 4.65
CA ALA A 133 0.86 -7.08 5.19
C ALA A 133 0.66 -6.00 4.11
N MET A 134 1.71 -5.68 3.34
CA MET A 134 1.61 -4.75 2.21
C MET A 134 0.63 -5.25 1.14
N ALA A 135 0.67 -6.55 0.83
CA ALA A 135 -0.27 -7.15 -0.09
C ALA A 135 -1.71 -7.08 0.43
N ALA A 136 -1.96 -7.40 1.70
CA ALA A 136 -3.29 -7.28 2.31
C ALA A 136 -3.83 -5.83 2.24
N LEU A 137 -2.96 -4.84 2.50
CA LEU A 137 -3.31 -3.43 2.37
C LEU A 137 -3.70 -3.05 0.93
N THR A 138 -2.94 -3.49 -0.07
CA THR A 138 -3.26 -3.25 -1.49
C THR A 138 -4.54 -3.98 -1.93
N LEU A 139 -4.78 -5.19 -1.42
CA LEU A 139 -5.99 -5.97 -1.71
C LEU A 139 -7.25 -5.36 -1.07
N ALA A 140 -7.13 -4.43 -0.12
CA ALA A 140 -8.27 -3.68 0.41
C ALA A 140 -8.81 -2.65 -0.60
N GLN A 141 -7.99 -2.14 -1.51
CA GLN A 141 -8.37 -1.05 -2.42
C GLN A 141 -9.64 -1.35 -3.26
N PRO A 142 -9.81 -2.52 -3.90
CA PRO A 142 -11.02 -2.82 -4.67
C PRO A 142 -12.31 -2.79 -3.83
N THR A 143 -12.23 -3.14 -2.54
CA THR A 143 -13.39 -3.08 -1.64
C THR A 143 -13.81 -1.63 -1.35
N VAL A 144 -12.83 -0.74 -1.19
CA VAL A 144 -13.06 0.71 -1.02
C VAL A 144 -13.62 1.33 -2.29
N GLU A 145 -13.11 0.93 -3.46
CA GLU A 145 -13.65 1.38 -4.75
C GLU A 145 -15.10 0.94 -4.95
N ALA A 146 -15.43 -0.31 -4.59
CA ALA A 146 -16.81 -0.80 -4.62
C ALA A 146 -17.72 0.00 -3.67
N TYR A 147 -17.24 0.32 -2.47
CA TYR A 147 -17.92 1.18 -1.51
C TYR A 147 -18.18 2.61 -2.05
N ARG A 148 -17.18 3.23 -2.68
CA ARG A 148 -17.26 4.59 -3.24
C ARG A 148 -18.20 4.71 -4.43
N LYS A 149 -18.34 3.64 -5.23
CA LYS A 149 -19.27 3.60 -6.37
C LYS A 149 -20.74 3.70 -5.97
N ILE A 150 -21.08 3.37 -4.71
CA ILE A 150 -22.46 3.42 -4.24
C ILE A 150 -22.79 4.83 -3.74
N GLN A 151 -23.65 5.52 -4.49
CA GLN A 151 -24.20 6.83 -4.14
C GLN A 151 -25.50 6.69 -3.33
N LEU A 152 -25.70 7.55 -2.34
CA LEU A 152 -26.92 7.56 -1.49
C LEU A 152 -28.04 8.38 -2.17
N VAL A 153 -28.60 7.80 -3.23
CA VAL A 153 -29.70 8.33 -4.04
C VAL A 153 -30.94 7.42 -3.97
N GLU A 154 -32.07 7.87 -4.51
CA GLU A 154 -33.29 7.05 -4.62
C GLU A 154 -33.05 5.76 -5.43
N PRO A 155 -33.50 4.57 -4.97
CA PRO A 155 -34.17 4.30 -3.68
C PRO A 155 -33.19 4.22 -2.50
N LEU A 156 -33.27 5.19 -1.58
CA LEU A 156 -32.26 5.45 -0.55
C LEU A 156 -32.03 4.26 0.39
N ALA A 157 -33.10 3.60 0.86
CA ALA A 157 -32.97 2.46 1.77
C ALA A 157 -32.14 1.30 1.15
N LYS A 158 -32.32 1.05 -0.15
CA LYS A 158 -31.55 0.03 -0.89
C LYS A 158 -30.09 0.45 -1.02
N GLN A 159 -29.84 1.69 -1.42
CA GLN A 159 -28.49 2.22 -1.58
C GLN A 159 -27.73 2.29 -0.25
N LEU A 160 -28.41 2.69 0.83
CA LEU A 160 -27.84 2.73 2.18
C LEU A 160 -27.43 1.34 2.66
N LYS A 161 -28.31 0.34 2.49
CA LYS A 161 -27.99 -1.06 2.83
C LYS A 161 -26.78 -1.56 2.04
N ALA A 162 -26.73 -1.29 0.74
CA ALA A 162 -25.62 -1.69 -0.12
C ALA A 162 -24.31 -0.97 0.26
N LYS A 163 -24.36 0.34 0.55
CA LYS A 163 -23.19 1.12 0.95
C LYS A 163 -22.63 0.66 2.29
N LYS A 164 -23.48 0.37 3.28
CA LYS A 164 -23.06 -0.21 4.57
C LYS A 164 -22.38 -1.56 4.40
N ALA A 165 -22.96 -2.47 3.61
CA ALA A 165 -22.35 -3.77 3.34
C ALA A 165 -20.95 -3.63 2.71
N LYS A 166 -20.77 -2.73 1.74
CA LYS A 166 -19.45 -2.47 1.14
C LYS A 166 -18.48 -1.77 2.08
N MET A 167 -18.96 -0.92 2.98
CA MET A 167 -18.13 -0.35 4.04
C MET A 167 -17.62 -1.46 4.97
N GLU A 168 -18.47 -2.38 5.40
CA GLU A 168 -18.08 -3.52 6.24
C GLU A 168 -17.04 -4.43 5.57
N GLU A 169 -17.19 -4.71 4.27
CA GLU A 169 -16.18 -5.45 3.49
C GLU A 169 -14.82 -4.73 3.52
N ALA A 170 -14.80 -3.41 3.33
CA ALA A 170 -13.58 -2.62 3.35
C ALA A 170 -12.95 -2.51 4.75
N LEU A 171 -13.76 -2.35 5.80
CA LEU A 171 -13.30 -2.36 7.18
C LEU A 171 -12.64 -3.69 7.54
N LYS A 172 -13.24 -4.82 7.12
CA LYS A 172 -12.65 -6.16 7.31
C LYS A 172 -11.32 -6.30 6.57
N ALA A 173 -11.22 -5.80 5.34
CA ALA A 173 -9.97 -5.85 4.57
C ALA A 173 -8.84 -5.05 5.24
N TYR A 174 -9.13 -3.86 5.78
CA TYR A 174 -8.14 -3.09 6.53
C TYR A 174 -7.79 -3.71 7.88
N ALA A 175 -8.75 -4.34 8.57
CA ALA A 175 -8.46 -5.09 9.80
C ALA A 175 -7.47 -6.23 9.52
N LEU A 176 -7.70 -7.03 8.48
CA LEU A 176 -6.78 -8.10 8.06
C LEU A 176 -5.36 -7.59 7.75
N ALA A 177 -5.25 -6.40 7.14
CA ALA A 177 -3.94 -5.80 6.89
C ALA A 177 -3.25 -5.35 8.21
N ALA A 178 -4.00 -4.75 9.12
CA ALA A 178 -3.50 -4.29 10.42
C ALA A 178 -3.10 -5.45 11.35
N ASP A 179 -3.76 -6.60 11.27
CA ASP A 179 -3.52 -7.76 12.13
C ASP A 179 -2.12 -8.36 11.97
N TYR A 180 -1.40 -8.05 10.88
CA TYR A 180 0.01 -8.39 10.73
C TYR A 180 0.93 -7.66 11.74
N GLY A 181 0.49 -6.55 12.32
CA GLY A 181 1.26 -5.78 13.30
C GLY A 181 2.43 -4.97 12.71
N VAL A 182 2.56 -4.91 11.38
CA VAL A 182 3.60 -4.14 10.68
C VAL A 182 3.28 -2.65 10.79
N ALA A 183 4.15 -1.88 11.45
CA ALA A 183 3.89 -0.47 11.81
C ALA A 183 3.34 0.38 10.66
N ASP A 184 4.03 0.41 9.51
CA ASP A 184 3.65 1.18 8.32
C ASP A 184 2.28 0.78 7.75
N VAL A 185 1.93 -0.50 7.87
CA VAL A 185 0.64 -1.03 7.38
C VAL A 185 -0.46 -0.72 8.38
N VAL A 186 -0.16 -0.80 9.68
CA VAL A 186 -1.13 -0.50 10.74
C VAL A 186 -1.51 0.98 10.72
N THR A 187 -0.55 1.89 10.52
CA THR A 187 -0.83 3.33 10.41
C THR A 187 -1.66 3.65 9.16
N ALA A 188 -1.33 3.01 8.03
CA ALA A 188 -2.10 3.13 6.78
C ALA A 188 -3.53 2.63 6.94
N ALA A 189 -3.70 1.41 7.45
CA ALA A 189 -5.00 0.81 7.70
C ALA A 189 -5.83 1.68 8.66
N SER A 190 -5.24 2.14 9.78
CA SER A 190 -5.92 3.01 10.75
C SER A 190 -6.42 4.31 10.11
N PHE A 191 -5.59 4.96 9.30
CA PHE A 191 -5.99 6.17 8.57
C PHE A 191 -7.15 5.87 7.61
N HIS A 192 -7.06 4.79 6.83
CA HIS A 192 -8.09 4.47 5.84
C HIS A 192 -9.41 4.03 6.47
N THR A 193 -9.37 3.30 7.59
CA THR A 193 -10.54 2.97 8.40
C THR A 193 -11.23 4.25 8.87
N ALA A 194 -10.48 5.19 9.46
CA ALA A 194 -11.02 6.48 9.91
C ALA A 194 -11.63 7.28 8.74
N ALA A 195 -10.94 7.32 7.59
CA ALA A 195 -11.43 7.99 6.39
C ALA A 195 -12.72 7.36 5.83
N LEU A 196 -12.92 6.05 5.95
CA LEU A 196 -14.18 5.38 5.57
C LEU A 196 -15.35 5.84 6.46
N TYR A 197 -15.15 5.93 7.78
CA TYR A 197 -16.15 6.48 8.69
C TYR A 197 -16.48 7.93 8.37
N GLN A 198 -15.46 8.75 8.12
CA GLN A 198 -15.63 10.16 7.76
C GLN A 198 -16.42 10.31 6.44
N ASP A 199 -16.06 9.54 5.41
CA ASP A 199 -16.72 9.54 4.12
C ASP A 199 -18.19 9.11 4.25
N PHE A 200 -18.48 8.08 5.05
CA PHE A 200 -19.85 7.62 5.26
C PHE A 200 -20.73 8.67 5.94
N GLY A 201 -20.21 9.33 6.98
CA GLY A 201 -20.91 10.45 7.62
C GLY A 201 -21.20 11.60 6.64
N LYS A 202 -20.20 12.01 5.85
CA LYS A 202 -20.36 13.00 4.78
C LYS A 202 -21.39 12.55 3.72
N ALA A 203 -21.39 11.27 3.34
CA ALA A 203 -22.33 10.73 2.38
C ALA A 203 -23.78 10.78 2.90
N LEU A 204 -24.01 10.53 4.20
CA LEU A 204 -25.34 10.63 4.82
C LEU A 204 -25.87 12.07 4.76
N LEU A 205 -25.07 13.05 5.18
CA LEU A 205 -25.42 14.47 5.12
C LEU A 205 -25.72 14.95 3.69
N ASN A 206 -25.01 14.40 2.71
CA ASN A 206 -25.16 14.75 1.30
C ASN A 206 -26.17 13.87 0.53
N SER A 207 -26.84 12.93 1.21
CA SER A 207 -27.76 12.01 0.58
C SER A 207 -28.96 12.73 -0.06
N GLN A 208 -29.57 12.10 -1.05
CA GLN A 208 -30.73 12.67 -1.75
C GLN A 208 -31.92 12.79 -0.78
N ARG A 209 -32.54 13.96 -0.75
CA ARG A 209 -33.76 14.20 0.05
C ARG A 209 -35.00 13.74 -0.71
N PRO A 210 -36.02 13.17 -0.04
CA PRO A 210 -37.28 12.80 -0.67
C PRO A 210 -37.95 14.00 -1.36
N LYS A 211 -38.48 13.80 -2.58
CA LYS A 211 -38.98 14.87 -3.46
C LYS A 211 -40.26 15.58 -3.01
N LYS A 212 -40.96 15.08 -1.99
CA LYS A 212 -42.30 15.54 -1.57
C LYS A 212 -42.36 16.03 -0.12
N LEU A 213 -41.24 16.47 0.44
CA LEU A 213 -41.22 17.07 1.77
C LEU A 213 -41.66 18.53 1.71
N SER A 214 -42.56 18.94 2.59
CA SER A 214 -42.78 20.34 2.92
C SER A 214 -41.51 20.95 3.52
N LYS A 215 -41.45 22.28 3.64
CA LYS A 215 -40.28 22.96 4.22
C LYS A 215 -39.95 22.46 5.63
N LEU A 216 -40.97 22.32 6.48
CA LEU A 216 -40.79 21.82 7.86
C LEU A 216 -40.30 20.37 7.88
N GLU A 217 -40.86 19.51 7.03
CA GLU A 217 -40.43 18.11 6.93
C GLU A 217 -39.00 17.98 6.38
N LEU A 218 -38.59 18.88 5.48
CA LEU A 218 -37.22 18.93 4.96
C LEU A 218 -36.21 19.32 6.05
N GLU A 219 -36.55 20.31 6.87
CA GLU A 219 -35.72 20.72 8.02
C GLU A 219 -35.58 19.58 9.03
N GLN A 220 -36.69 18.94 9.42
CA GLN A 220 -36.68 17.76 10.29
C GLN A 220 -35.87 16.59 9.70
N TYR A 221 -35.97 16.38 8.40
CA TYR A 221 -35.20 15.35 7.71
C TYR A 221 -33.69 15.65 7.72
N ASN A 222 -33.28 16.92 7.55
CA ASN A 222 -31.87 17.28 7.65
C ASN A 222 -31.33 17.07 9.07
N VAL A 223 -32.09 17.41 10.11
CA VAL A 223 -31.71 17.13 11.51
C VAL A 223 -31.54 15.63 11.73
N LEU A 224 -32.47 14.80 11.22
CA LEU A 224 -32.35 13.34 11.28
C LEU A 224 -31.06 12.84 10.61
N LEU A 225 -30.67 13.41 9.47
CA LEU A 225 -29.41 13.05 8.79
C LEU A 225 -28.18 13.46 9.61
N GLU A 226 -28.22 14.62 10.25
CA GLU A 226 -27.15 15.08 11.16
C GLU A 226 -27.00 14.14 12.35
N GLU A 227 -28.09 13.79 13.02
CA GLU A 227 -28.09 12.83 14.13
C GLU A 227 -27.56 11.45 13.71
N GLN A 228 -27.89 11.00 12.49
CA GLN A 228 -27.39 9.72 11.96
C GLN A 228 -25.93 9.77 11.53
N ALA A 229 -25.45 10.91 11.02
CA ALA A 229 -24.07 11.08 10.58
C ALA A 229 -23.10 11.28 11.76
N TYR A 230 -23.56 11.90 12.84
CA TYR A 230 -22.74 12.27 13.99
C TYR A 230 -21.91 11.11 14.58
N PRO A 231 -22.46 9.90 14.83
CA PRO A 231 -21.67 8.78 15.33
C PRO A 231 -20.51 8.36 14.42
N PHE A 232 -20.66 8.52 13.09
CA PHE A 232 -19.61 8.19 12.13
C PHE A 232 -18.49 9.24 12.14
N GLU A 233 -18.84 10.52 12.31
CA GLU A 233 -17.87 11.59 12.44
C GLU A 233 -17.06 11.49 13.75
N GLU A 234 -17.74 11.20 14.87
CA GLU A 234 -17.09 10.93 16.16
C GLU A 234 -16.15 9.73 16.04
N LYS A 235 -16.59 8.63 15.40
CA LYS A 235 -15.73 7.46 15.22
C LYS A 235 -14.53 7.74 14.32
N ALA A 236 -14.71 8.51 13.26
CA ALA A 236 -13.60 8.94 12.40
C ALA A 236 -12.57 9.76 13.18
N THR A 237 -13.05 10.70 14.00
CA THR A 237 -12.19 11.52 14.88
C THR A 237 -11.40 10.64 15.85
N GLU A 238 -12.07 9.74 16.57
CA GLU A 238 -11.44 8.81 17.52
C GLU A 238 -10.31 7.99 16.85
N LEU A 239 -10.57 7.45 15.66
CA LEU A 239 -9.61 6.62 14.94
C LEU A 239 -8.43 7.44 14.39
N HIS A 240 -8.66 8.65 13.89
CA HIS A 240 -7.57 9.54 13.51
C HIS A 240 -6.75 9.98 14.72
N GLU A 241 -7.36 10.24 15.88
CA GLU A 241 -6.65 10.52 17.12
C GLU A 241 -5.82 9.32 17.58
N LEU A 242 -6.36 8.10 17.48
CA LEU A 242 -5.62 6.87 17.80
C LEU A 242 -4.39 6.72 16.91
N ASN A 243 -4.53 6.98 15.61
CA ASN A 243 -3.40 6.93 14.68
C ASN A 243 -2.39 8.05 14.97
N ALA A 244 -2.85 9.27 15.21
CA ALA A 244 -2.02 10.42 15.57
C ALA A 244 -1.21 10.21 16.86
N ARG A 245 -1.78 9.51 17.86
CA ARG A 245 -1.11 9.18 19.13
C ARG A 245 0.13 8.30 18.95
N ARG A 246 0.32 7.63 17.81
CA ARG A 246 1.51 6.80 17.53
C ARG A 246 2.80 7.61 17.45
N THR A 247 2.73 8.94 17.34
CA THR A 247 3.91 9.82 17.50
C THR A 247 4.59 9.65 18.85
N THR A 248 3.85 9.31 19.90
CA THR A 248 4.40 9.00 21.24
C THR A 248 5.28 7.75 21.25
N GLN A 249 5.18 6.91 20.21
CA GLN A 249 5.98 5.70 19.99
C GLN A 249 7.08 5.93 18.94
N GLY A 250 7.33 7.19 18.54
CA GLY A 250 8.31 7.53 17.51
C GLY A 250 7.85 7.31 16.06
N ILE A 251 6.56 7.01 15.84
CA ILE A 251 6.02 6.75 14.49
C ILE A 251 5.37 8.02 13.94
N TYR A 252 5.99 8.61 12.92
CA TYR A 252 5.49 9.82 12.23
C TYR A 252 5.62 9.73 10.71
N ASP A 253 4.94 8.73 10.14
CA ASP A 253 4.88 8.48 8.70
C ASP A 253 3.84 9.35 7.97
N GLU A 254 3.67 9.11 6.67
CA GLU A 254 2.68 9.79 5.83
C GLU A 254 1.24 9.64 6.34
N TRP A 255 0.86 8.48 6.85
CA TRP A 255 -0.52 8.17 7.26
C TRP A 255 -0.88 8.81 8.60
N VAL A 256 0.09 8.90 9.50
CA VAL A 256 -0.02 9.70 10.73
C VAL A 256 -0.18 11.18 10.36
N LYS A 257 0.65 11.70 9.44
CA LYS A 257 0.53 13.09 8.94
C LYS A 257 -0.86 13.36 8.32
N LYS A 258 -1.37 12.44 7.50
CA LYS A 258 -2.72 12.55 6.92
C LYS A 258 -3.81 12.51 7.99
N SER A 259 -3.62 11.76 9.07
CA SER A 259 -4.56 11.74 10.20
C SER A 259 -4.60 13.09 10.93
N PHE A 260 -3.45 13.74 11.14
CA PHE A 260 -3.43 15.12 11.66
C PHE A 260 -4.13 16.10 10.72
N ALA A 261 -3.95 15.96 9.40
CA ALA A 261 -4.66 16.80 8.44
C ALA A 261 -6.19 16.61 8.54
N ALA A 262 -6.66 15.37 8.60
CA ALA A 262 -8.09 15.07 8.78
C ALA A 262 -8.65 15.63 10.11
N LEU A 263 -7.88 15.53 11.20
CA LEU A 263 -8.27 16.11 12.49
C LEU A 263 -8.40 17.63 12.47
N ARG A 264 -7.58 18.33 11.68
CA ARG A 264 -7.72 19.80 11.49
C ARG A 264 -9.04 20.16 10.82
N GLU A 265 -9.51 19.35 9.88
CA GLU A 265 -10.81 19.53 9.24
C GLU A 265 -11.98 19.18 10.18
N LEU A 266 -11.87 18.05 10.87
CA LEU A 266 -12.94 17.54 11.75
C LEU A 266 -13.08 18.35 13.04
N ARG A 267 -11.98 18.79 13.64
CA ARG A 267 -11.95 19.43 14.96
C ARG A 267 -11.01 20.65 14.92
N PRO A 268 -11.32 21.69 14.12
CA PRO A 268 -10.44 22.83 13.88
C PRO A 268 -10.07 23.61 15.14
N VAL A 269 -11.00 23.74 16.10
CA VAL A 269 -10.74 24.42 17.39
C VAL A 269 -9.61 23.74 18.17
N ARG A 270 -9.53 22.41 18.10
CA ARG A 270 -8.54 21.61 18.84
C ARG A 270 -7.25 21.41 18.05
N TYR A 271 -7.33 21.13 16.75
CA TYR A 271 -6.20 20.72 15.93
C TYR A 271 -5.71 21.76 14.91
N GLY A 272 -6.51 22.79 14.62
CA GLY A 272 -6.23 23.81 13.60
C GLY A 272 -5.13 24.82 13.96
N LYS A 273 -4.46 24.65 15.12
CA LYS A 273 -3.32 25.48 15.49
C LYS A 273 -2.12 25.11 14.60
N VAL A 274 -1.69 26.04 13.77
CA VAL A 274 -0.44 25.92 13.00
C VAL A 274 0.71 26.08 13.99
N GLU A 275 1.57 25.06 14.13
CA GLU A 275 2.83 25.25 14.85
C GLU A 275 3.64 26.31 14.12
N ARG A 276 3.92 27.43 14.80
CA ARG A 276 4.95 28.36 14.35
C ARG A 276 6.27 27.61 14.55
N SER A 277 6.90 27.17 13.46
CA SER A 277 8.32 26.87 13.52
C SER A 277 9.01 28.17 13.90
N GLU A 278 9.51 28.27 15.13
CA GLU A 278 10.49 29.29 15.47
C GLU A 278 11.66 29.09 14.51
N GLY A 279 11.70 29.92 13.47
CA GLY A 279 12.86 30.03 12.60
C GLY A 279 14.04 30.34 13.51
N GLY A 280 15.03 29.46 13.48
CA GLY A 280 16.27 29.64 14.22
C GLY A 280 16.82 31.02 13.94
N VAL A 281 16.64 31.93 14.89
CA VAL A 281 17.47 33.11 15.00
C VAL A 281 18.76 32.59 15.59
N ASP A 282 19.71 32.28 14.73
CA ASP A 282 21.12 32.28 15.11
C ASP A 282 21.83 33.34 14.28
N ALA A 283 21.48 34.58 14.59
CA ALA A 283 22.41 35.67 14.48
C ALA A 283 22.89 35.97 15.90
N ILE A 284 24.16 35.71 16.20
CA ILE A 284 25.05 36.58 16.98
C ILE A 284 26.51 36.14 16.74
N ARG A 285 27.23 37.05 16.07
CA ARG A 285 28.68 37.40 16.09
C ARG A 285 29.75 36.31 16.03
#